data_AF-A0A9X2K0P7-F1
#
_entry.id   AF-A0A9X2K0P7-F1
#
_cell.length_a   1.000
_cell.length_b   1.000
_cell.length_c   1.000
_cell.angle_alpha   90.00
_cell.angle_beta   90.00
_cell.angle_gamma   90.00
#
_symmetry.space_group_name_H-M   'P 1'
#
loop_
_entity.id
_entity.type
_entity.pdbx_description
1 polymer ?
#
loop_
_entity_poly.entity_id
_entity_poly.type
_entity_poly.pdbx_seq_one_letter_code
_entity_poly.pdbx_strand_id
1 'polypeptide(L)'
;MEQPWTSLARSGPAAAFGAAARLRRGRLPDILGIALRWQQDGGPAELLLATTGRTTLGRRLLRPATRWTGLYSSLFPYQAGGRRLLLGALLHTPARLPATLGALAHAVEDGLVVLELLAAAPSGPWRLLGQVHLTAPARADADRPTRFNPLRRPIPGVRPASRLNDVRDAAYAAAQQVPDQPGKDPW
;
A
#
# COMPACT_ATOMS: atom_id res chain seq x y z
N MET A 1 22.70 13.80 13.24
CA MET A 1 21.29 14.03 13.62
C MET A 1 20.48 12.86 13.08
N GLU A 2 20.29 11.82 13.90
CA GLU A 2 19.52 10.64 13.52
C GLU A 2 18.05 11.03 13.30
N GLN A 3 17.49 10.56 12.19
CA GLN A 3 16.13 10.90 11.82
C GLN A 3 15.20 9.88 12.48
N PRO A 4 14.15 10.29 13.22
CA PRO A 4 13.41 9.39 14.14
C PRO A 4 12.69 8.21 13.48
N TRP A 5 12.68 8.13 12.15
CA TRP A 5 12.12 7.02 11.37
C TRP A 5 13.14 5.99 10.90
N THR A 6 14.44 6.13 11.21
CA THR A 6 15.45 5.09 10.91
C THR A 6 15.17 3.77 11.64
N SER A 7 14.42 3.81 12.74
CA SER A 7 13.92 2.61 13.43
C SER A 7 12.94 1.77 12.57
N LEU A 8 12.18 2.39 11.67
CA LEU A 8 11.27 1.67 10.74
C LEU A 8 12.02 0.78 9.72
N ALA A 9 13.31 1.05 9.49
CA ALA A 9 14.14 0.31 8.53
C ALA A 9 14.77 -0.96 9.14
N ARG A 10 14.58 -1.22 10.44
CA ARG A 10 15.21 -2.34 11.15
C ARG A 10 14.17 -3.34 11.67
N SER A 11 13.53 -4.09 10.78
CA SER A 11 12.82 -5.31 11.17
C SER A 11 12.65 -6.31 10.02
N GLY A 12 13.37 -7.44 10.14
CA GLY A 12 12.85 -8.81 10.08
C GLY A 12 12.32 -9.41 8.75
N PRO A 13 12.56 -10.70 8.48
CA PRO A 13 12.35 -11.32 7.17
C PRO A 13 10.87 -11.64 6.92
N ALA A 14 10.41 -11.39 5.69
CA ALA A 14 9.07 -11.70 5.17
C ALA A 14 7.92 -10.75 5.57
N ALA A 15 7.62 -9.82 4.64
CA ALA A 15 6.34 -9.16 4.54
C ALA A 15 5.35 -10.05 3.75
N ALA A 16 4.12 -10.19 4.25
CA ALA A 16 3.00 -10.72 3.49
C ALA A 16 2.35 -9.58 2.68
N PHE A 17 2.22 -9.76 1.38
CA PHE A 17 1.70 -8.74 0.47
C PHE A 17 0.26 -9.02 0.08
N GLY A 18 -0.56 -7.97 -0.06
CA GLY A 18 -1.82 -8.03 -0.80
C GLY A 18 -1.97 -6.84 -1.73
N ALA A 19 -2.26 -7.07 -3.01
CA ALA A 19 -2.70 -5.99 -3.89
C ALA A 19 -4.22 -5.94 -3.91
N ALA A 20 -4.77 -4.73 -3.94
CA ALA A 20 -6.19 -4.52 -4.13
C ALA A 20 -6.39 -3.45 -5.19
N ALA A 21 -7.05 -3.82 -6.29
CA ALA A 21 -7.50 -2.88 -7.31
C ALA A 21 -9.02 -2.95 -7.38
N ARG A 22 -9.71 -1.80 -7.34
CA ARG A 22 -11.16 -1.75 -7.52
C ARG A 22 -11.49 -1.60 -9.00
N LEU A 23 -11.10 -2.62 -9.76
CA LEU A 23 -11.17 -2.60 -11.22
C LEU A 23 -12.61 -2.40 -11.68
N ARG A 24 -12.92 -1.23 -12.22
CA ARG A 24 -14.14 -1.00 -12.99
C ARG A 24 -13.98 -1.71 -14.34
N ARG A 25 -14.95 -2.55 -14.73
CA ARG A 25 -14.88 -3.36 -15.97
C ARG A 25 -14.45 -2.50 -17.18
N GLY A 26 -13.35 -2.88 -17.85
CA GLY A 26 -12.82 -2.24 -19.06
C GLY A 26 -11.43 -1.60 -18.92
N ARG A 27 -10.85 -1.11 -20.03
CA ARG A 27 -9.53 -0.43 -20.09
C ARG A 27 -9.52 0.99 -19.47
N LEU A 28 -10.44 1.29 -18.56
CA LEU A 28 -10.58 2.62 -17.99
C LEU A 28 -9.53 2.84 -16.89
N PRO A 29 -9.01 4.07 -16.74
CA PRO A 29 -8.15 4.42 -15.61
C PRO A 29 -8.86 4.15 -14.28
N ASP A 30 -8.17 3.54 -13.33
CA ASP A 30 -8.69 3.21 -12.00
C ASP A 30 -7.71 3.60 -10.89
N ILE A 31 -8.17 3.69 -9.65
CA ILE A 31 -7.33 3.88 -8.47
C ILE A 31 -6.74 2.54 -8.06
N LEU A 32 -5.42 2.40 -8.21
CA LEU A 32 -4.72 1.17 -7.86
C LEU A 32 -4.24 1.24 -6.41
N GLY A 33 -4.46 0.16 -5.66
CA GLY A 33 -4.09 0.05 -4.25
C GLY A 33 -3.05 -1.04 -4.01
N ILE A 34 -2.13 -0.74 -3.09
CA ILE A 34 -1.16 -1.70 -2.57
C ILE A 34 -1.36 -1.79 -1.05
N ALA A 35 -1.52 -3.01 -0.56
CA ALA A 35 -1.62 -3.34 0.85
C ALA A 35 -0.42 -4.17 1.30
N LEU A 36 0.28 -3.70 2.32
CA LEU A 36 1.42 -4.41 2.91
C LEU A 36 1.02 -4.88 4.29
N ARG A 37 1.33 -6.13 4.62
CA ARG A 37 1.28 -6.68 5.98
C ARG A 37 2.63 -7.28 6.33
N TRP A 38 3.15 -7.04 7.52
CA TRP A 38 4.40 -7.70 7.93
C TRP A 38 4.40 -7.97 9.42
N GLN A 39 5.25 -8.90 9.85
CA GLN A 39 5.43 -9.19 11.26
C GLN A 39 6.49 -8.28 11.88
N GLN A 40 6.24 -7.88 13.12
CA GLN A 40 7.08 -7.01 13.93
C GLN A 40 6.78 -7.28 15.41
N ASP A 41 7.57 -6.68 16.30
CA ASP A 41 7.37 -6.80 17.74
C ASP A 41 5.99 -6.24 18.14
N GLY A 42 5.15 -7.10 18.72
CA GLY A 42 3.77 -6.75 19.11
C GLY A 42 2.69 -7.14 18.10
N GLY A 43 3.04 -7.82 17.00
CA GLY A 43 2.09 -8.42 16.06
C GLY A 43 2.09 -7.77 14.68
N PRO A 44 1.19 -8.20 13.77
CA PRO A 44 1.24 -7.79 12.37
C PRO A 44 0.93 -6.30 12.21
N ALA A 45 1.75 -5.59 11.42
CA ALA A 45 1.48 -4.24 10.93
C ALA A 45 0.79 -4.29 9.57
N GLU A 46 0.01 -3.27 9.26
CA GLU A 46 -0.57 -3.06 7.94
C GLU A 46 -0.40 -1.63 7.43
N LEU A 47 -0.15 -1.50 6.13
CA LEU A 47 -0.06 -0.23 5.42
C LEU A 47 -0.86 -0.29 4.13
N LEU A 48 -1.67 0.75 3.89
CA LEU A 48 -2.48 0.89 2.68
C LEU A 48 -2.03 2.12 1.89
N LEU A 49 -1.70 1.88 0.63
CA LEU A 49 -1.22 2.88 -0.31
C LEU A 49 -2.08 2.88 -1.57
N ALA A 50 -2.26 4.04 -2.17
CA ALA A 50 -3.01 4.19 -3.43
C ALA A 50 -2.24 5.06 -4.42
N THR A 51 -2.55 4.91 -5.71
CA THR A 51 -2.00 5.79 -6.76
C THR A 51 -2.38 7.24 -6.50
N THR A 52 -1.36 8.10 -6.40
CA THR A 52 -1.52 9.53 -6.12
C THR A 52 -0.72 10.38 -7.08
N GLY A 53 -1.00 11.69 -7.09
CA GLY A 53 -0.20 12.66 -7.84
C GLY A 53 1.24 12.73 -7.31
N ARG A 54 2.18 13.10 -8.20
CA ARG A 54 3.62 13.12 -7.87
C ARG A 54 4.09 14.45 -7.26
N THR A 55 3.26 15.49 -7.31
CA THR A 55 3.59 16.82 -6.79
C THR A 55 3.35 16.92 -5.28
N THR A 56 3.85 17.98 -4.65
CA THR A 56 3.71 18.21 -3.21
C THR A 56 2.26 18.24 -2.73
N LEU A 57 1.35 18.81 -3.52
CA LEU A 57 -0.09 18.76 -3.26
C LEU A 57 -0.73 17.49 -3.83
N GLY A 58 -0.27 17.04 -5.00
CA GLY A 58 -0.80 15.88 -5.70
C GLY A 58 -0.70 14.57 -4.93
N ARG A 59 0.28 14.42 -4.03
CA ARG A 59 0.39 13.24 -3.14
C ARG A 59 -0.76 13.08 -2.14
N ARG A 60 -1.68 14.06 -2.07
CA ARG A 60 -2.93 14.01 -1.30
C ARG A 60 -4.17 13.85 -2.18
N LEU A 61 -3.98 13.64 -3.48
CA LEU A 61 -5.05 13.47 -4.46
C LEU A 61 -4.90 12.11 -5.13
N LEU A 62 -6.00 11.37 -5.19
CA LEU A 62 -6.06 10.12 -5.93
C LEU A 62 -5.85 10.38 -7.41
N ARG A 63 -5.02 9.55 -8.03
CA ARG A 63 -4.71 9.64 -9.46
C ARG A 63 -5.07 8.32 -10.13
N PRO A 64 -6.03 8.31 -11.07
CA PRO A 64 -6.31 7.13 -11.88
C PRO A 64 -5.08 6.70 -12.68
N ALA A 65 -4.86 5.39 -12.74
CA ALA A 65 -3.78 4.76 -13.46
C ALA A 65 -4.32 3.59 -14.27
N THR A 66 -3.65 3.32 -15.40
CA THR A 66 -3.94 2.18 -16.27
C THR A 66 -2.85 1.11 -16.20
N ARG A 67 -1.84 1.33 -15.34
CA ARG A 67 -0.65 0.48 -15.22
C ARG A 67 -0.16 0.43 -13.77
N TRP A 68 0.37 -0.72 -13.37
CA TRP A 68 1.10 -0.91 -12.12
C TRP A 68 2.51 -0.34 -12.26
N THR A 69 2.70 0.89 -11.80
CA THR A 69 4.00 1.57 -11.80
C THR A 69 3.93 2.86 -10.98
N GLY A 70 5.08 3.34 -10.53
CA GLY A 70 5.21 4.68 -10.00
C GLY A 70 4.80 4.79 -8.54
N LEU A 71 4.41 6.00 -8.13
CA LEU A 71 4.26 6.35 -6.72
C LEU A 71 2.86 6.01 -6.19
N TYR A 72 2.85 5.27 -5.09
CA TYR A 72 1.70 5.01 -4.24
C TYR A 72 1.91 5.72 -2.91
N SER A 73 0.86 6.31 -2.33
CA SER A 73 0.97 7.03 -1.05
C SER A 73 -0.21 6.73 -0.13
N SER A 74 0.00 6.90 1.17
CA SER A 74 -1.02 6.78 2.21
C SER A 74 -2.13 7.81 2.13
N LEU A 75 -2.03 8.81 1.23
CA LEU A 75 -2.93 9.95 1.00
C LEU A 75 -3.00 10.93 2.18
N PHE A 76 -3.23 10.42 3.38
CA PHE A 76 -3.28 11.15 4.63
C PHE A 76 -1.99 10.98 5.43
N PRO A 77 -1.57 12.02 6.17
CA PRO A 77 -0.37 11.98 6.99
C PRO A 77 -0.55 11.10 8.23
N TYR A 78 0.55 10.46 8.61
CA TYR A 78 0.79 9.85 9.91
C TYR A 78 1.65 10.78 10.79
N GLN A 79 1.73 10.46 12.07
CA GLN A 79 2.54 11.11 13.07
C GLN A 79 3.48 10.08 13.69
N ALA A 80 4.78 10.35 13.66
CA ALA A 80 5.80 9.52 14.29
C ALA A 80 6.84 10.42 14.97
N GLY A 81 7.18 10.11 16.24
CA GLY A 81 8.10 10.94 17.04
C GLY A 81 7.72 12.43 17.07
N GLY A 82 6.42 12.73 17.18
CA GLY A 82 5.89 14.10 17.18
C GLY A 82 5.82 14.80 15.81
N ARG A 83 6.36 14.20 14.75
CA ARG A 83 6.39 14.80 13.40
C ARG A 83 5.36 14.19 12.48
N ARG A 84 4.76 15.00 11.60
CA ARG A 84 3.89 14.52 10.52
C ARG A 84 4.73 13.99 9.36
N LEU A 85 4.31 12.86 8.79
CA LEU A 85 4.90 12.29 7.58
C LEU A 85 3.85 11.61 6.71
N LEU A 86 4.15 11.47 5.43
CA LEU A 86 3.45 10.61 4.49
C LEU A 86 4.29 9.36 4.27
N LEU A 87 3.62 8.22 4.17
CA LEU A 87 4.22 6.97 3.74
C LEU A 87 3.88 6.75 2.27
N GLY A 88 4.80 6.12 1.55
CA GLY A 88 4.62 5.80 0.15
C GLY A 88 5.44 4.59 -0.27
N ALA A 89 5.17 4.14 -1.48
CA ALA A 89 5.97 3.14 -2.15
C ALA A 89 6.15 3.53 -3.61
N LEU A 90 7.37 3.39 -4.12
CA LEU A 90 7.64 3.44 -5.55
C LEU A 90 7.69 2.02 -6.08
N LEU A 91 6.73 1.69 -6.94
CA LEU A 91 6.63 0.38 -7.56
C LEU A 91 7.45 0.36 -8.85
N HIS A 92 8.49 -0.47 -8.86
CA HIS A 92 9.32 -0.74 -10.03
C HIS A 92 8.81 -2.00 -10.73
N THR A 93 8.56 -1.87 -12.02
CA THR A 93 8.13 -2.97 -12.89
C THR A 93 8.96 -2.91 -14.19
N PRO A 94 9.46 -4.05 -14.71
CA PRO A 94 10.36 -4.06 -15.86
C PRO A 94 9.67 -3.69 -17.19
N ALA A 95 8.34 -3.78 -17.26
CA ALA A 95 7.56 -3.47 -18.46
C ALA A 95 6.25 -2.75 -18.11
N ARG A 96 5.50 -2.35 -19.16
CA ARG A 96 4.15 -1.76 -19.05
C ARG A 96 3.17 -2.77 -18.47
N LEU A 97 3.16 -2.92 -17.15
CA LEU A 97 2.32 -3.87 -16.44
C LEU A 97 0.87 -3.34 -16.42
N PRO A 98 -0.09 -3.95 -17.14
CA PRO A 98 -1.46 -3.47 -17.18
C PRO A 98 -2.09 -3.45 -15.79
N ALA A 99 -2.99 -2.52 -15.52
CA ALA A 99 -3.73 -2.43 -14.26
C ALA A 99 -4.75 -3.58 -14.10
N THR A 100 -4.27 -4.82 -14.06
CA THR A 100 -5.05 -6.02 -13.75
C THR A 100 -4.35 -6.78 -12.62
N LEU A 101 -5.11 -7.43 -11.74
CA LEU A 101 -4.53 -8.19 -10.63
C LEU A 101 -3.74 -9.41 -11.14
N GLY A 102 -4.22 -10.08 -12.20
CA GLY A 102 -3.51 -11.22 -12.80
C GLY A 102 -2.15 -10.85 -13.39
N ALA A 103 -2.03 -9.68 -14.04
CA ALA A 103 -0.73 -9.23 -14.54
C ALA A 103 0.26 -8.97 -13.39
N LEU A 104 -0.21 -8.35 -12.31
CA LEU A 104 0.62 -8.14 -11.12
C LEU A 104 1.04 -9.45 -10.46
N ALA A 105 0.12 -10.40 -10.30
CA ALA A 105 0.41 -11.71 -9.74
C ALA A 105 1.52 -12.43 -10.53
N HIS A 106 1.38 -12.48 -11.86
CA HIS A 106 2.37 -13.10 -12.74
C HIS A 106 3.75 -12.43 -12.65
N ALA A 107 3.80 -11.09 -12.65
CA ALA A 107 5.07 -10.38 -12.48
C ALA A 107 5.73 -10.63 -11.12
N VAL A 108 4.93 -10.85 -10.07
CA VAL A 108 5.43 -11.22 -8.73
C VAL A 108 5.96 -12.66 -8.73
N GLU A 109 5.31 -13.59 -9.42
CA GLU A 109 5.78 -14.97 -9.61
C GLU A 109 7.13 -15.01 -10.33
N ASP A 110 7.32 -14.16 -11.34
CA ASP A 110 8.59 -14.02 -12.06
C ASP A 110 9.69 -13.32 -11.23
N GLY A 111 9.40 -12.86 -10.02
CA GLY A 111 10.35 -12.15 -9.16
C GLY A 111 10.71 -10.75 -9.64
N LEU A 112 9.88 -10.16 -10.49
CA LEU A 112 10.18 -8.91 -11.22
C LEU A 112 9.65 -7.65 -10.52
N VAL A 113 9.01 -7.78 -9.36
CA VAL A 113 8.33 -6.66 -8.69
C VAL A 113 9.04 -6.28 -7.41
N VAL A 114 9.59 -5.07 -7.40
CA VAL A 114 10.26 -4.48 -6.25
C VAL A 114 9.55 -3.18 -5.87
N LEU A 115 9.32 -3.01 -4.56
CA LEU A 115 8.80 -1.77 -3.99
C LEU A 115 9.88 -1.10 -3.17
N GLU A 116 10.14 0.16 -3.46
CA GLU A 116 10.90 1.03 -2.57
C GLU A 116 9.93 1.70 -1.59
N LEU A 117 10.08 1.45 -0.30
CA LEU A 117 9.32 2.12 0.74
C LEU A 117 9.88 3.52 0.96
N LEU A 118 9.00 4.51 0.99
CA LEU A 118 9.35 5.91 1.06
C LEU A 118 8.64 6.59 2.24
N ALA A 119 9.30 7.59 2.81
CA ALA A 119 8.68 8.56 3.71
C ALA A 119 8.98 9.98 3.26
N ALA A 120 8.03 10.89 3.46
CA ALA A 120 8.22 12.31 3.22
C ALA A 120 7.58 13.12 4.35
N ALA A 121 8.18 14.26 4.71
CA ALA A 121 7.40 15.30 5.36
C ALA A 121 6.26 15.76 4.42
N PRO A 122 5.14 16.30 4.92
CA PRO A 122 3.96 16.59 4.09
C PRO A 122 4.23 17.49 2.87
N SER A 123 5.25 18.34 2.95
CA SER A 123 5.75 19.20 1.87
C SER A 123 7.19 18.88 1.44
N GLY A 124 7.87 17.94 2.09
CA GLY A 124 9.27 17.62 1.84
C GLY A 124 9.52 16.63 0.69
N PRO A 125 10.78 16.35 0.35
CA PRO A 125 11.14 15.30 -0.60
C PRO A 125 10.85 13.90 -0.04
N TRP A 126 10.63 12.94 -0.94
CA TRP A 126 10.59 11.53 -0.58
C TRP A 126 11.98 11.03 -0.22
N ARG A 127 12.05 10.20 0.83
CA ARG A 127 13.28 9.55 1.30
C ARG A 127 13.06 8.05 1.35
N LEU A 128 14.02 7.29 0.84
CA LEU A 128 14.02 5.84 0.90
C LEU A 128 14.12 5.37 2.35
N LEU A 129 13.23 4.45 2.73
CA LEU A 129 13.25 3.73 4.00
C LEU A 129 13.82 2.33 3.83
N GLY A 130 13.53 1.69 2.70
CA GLY A 130 13.96 0.32 2.43
C GLY A 130 13.29 -0.23 1.17
N GLN A 131 13.53 -1.51 0.91
CA GLN A 131 12.95 -2.22 -0.24
C GLN A 131 12.16 -3.43 0.23
N VAL A 132 11.08 -3.72 -0.48
CA VAL A 132 10.26 -4.91 -0.32
C VAL A 132 10.25 -5.65 -1.64
N HIS A 133 10.75 -6.87 -1.62
CA HIS A 133 10.62 -7.80 -2.73
C HIS A 133 9.29 -8.53 -2.57
N LEU A 134 8.46 -8.49 -3.59
CA LEU A 134 7.24 -9.27 -3.60
C LEU A 134 7.57 -10.69 -4.04
N THR A 135 7.12 -11.67 -3.28
CA THR A 135 7.26 -13.09 -3.62
C THR A 135 5.89 -13.74 -3.71
N ALA A 136 5.76 -14.66 -4.67
CA ALA A 136 4.56 -15.46 -4.86
C ALA A 136 4.67 -16.82 -4.15
N PRO A 137 3.52 -17.46 -3.83
CA PRO A 137 2.19 -16.85 -3.87
C PRO A 137 2.02 -15.82 -2.74
N ALA A 138 1.23 -14.77 -2.97
CA ALA A 138 0.78 -13.91 -1.89
C ALA A 138 0.13 -14.80 -0.82
N ARG A 139 0.69 -14.82 0.39
CA ARG A 139 0.14 -15.62 1.49
C ARG A 139 -1.27 -15.09 1.81
N ALA A 140 -2.28 -15.71 1.20
CA ALA A 140 -3.66 -15.54 1.59
C ALA A 140 -3.74 -15.91 3.06
N ASP A 141 -4.25 -14.99 3.88
CA ASP A 141 -4.74 -15.33 5.20
C ASP A 141 -5.87 -16.34 4.95
N ALA A 142 -5.64 -17.63 5.24
CA ALA A 142 -6.51 -18.73 4.84
C ALA A 142 -7.95 -18.55 5.33
N ASP A 143 -8.13 -17.75 6.38
CA ASP A 143 -9.44 -17.46 6.95
C ASP A 143 -10.08 -16.18 6.39
N ARG A 144 -9.32 -15.15 5.96
CA ARG A 144 -9.84 -13.85 5.45
C ARG A 144 -8.83 -13.09 4.55
N PRO A 145 -8.69 -13.47 3.27
CA PRO A 145 -7.59 -13.03 2.40
C PRO A 145 -7.54 -11.52 2.05
N THR A 146 -8.62 -10.75 2.30
CA THR A 146 -8.82 -9.42 1.66
C THR A 146 -9.04 -8.27 2.65
N ARG A 147 -9.01 -8.51 3.96
CA ARG A 147 -9.39 -7.50 4.96
C ARG A 147 -8.18 -6.84 5.62
N PHE A 148 -7.47 -6.02 4.88
CA PHE A 148 -6.49 -5.09 5.44
C PHE A 148 -7.22 -3.96 6.19
N ASN A 149 -6.81 -3.68 7.43
CA ASN A 149 -7.25 -2.54 8.22
C ASN A 149 -6.06 -1.95 9.01
N PRO A 150 -5.41 -0.88 8.50
CA PRO A 150 -4.27 -0.25 9.15
C PRO A 150 -4.60 0.43 10.49
N LEU A 151 -5.88 0.58 10.84
CA LEU A 151 -6.31 1.07 12.14
C LEU A 151 -6.34 -0.05 13.20
N ARG A 152 -6.66 -1.29 12.79
CA ARG A 152 -6.61 -2.47 13.67
C ARG A 152 -5.21 -3.03 13.83
N ARG A 153 -4.37 -2.85 12.82
CA ARG A 153 -2.98 -3.35 12.76
C ARG A 153 -2.02 -2.19 12.47
N PRO A 154 -1.89 -1.22 13.38
CA PRO A 154 -1.07 -0.04 13.16
C PRO A 154 0.43 -0.38 13.21
N ILE A 155 1.23 0.49 12.61
CA ILE A 155 2.68 0.44 12.74
C ILE A 155 3.07 1.10 14.09
N PRO A 156 3.75 0.40 15.01
CA PRO A 156 4.21 0.93 16.28
C PRO A 156 4.98 2.24 16.11
N GLY A 157 4.67 3.20 16.98
CA GLY A 157 5.27 4.55 16.91
C GLY A 157 4.76 5.42 15.77
N VAL A 158 3.89 4.91 14.88
CA VAL A 158 3.28 5.66 13.78
C VAL A 158 1.76 5.68 13.94
N ARG A 159 1.21 6.86 14.21
CA ARG A 159 -0.24 7.03 14.44
C ARG A 159 -0.86 7.88 13.34
N PRO A 160 -2.10 7.64 12.93
CA PRO A 160 -2.76 8.50 11.97
C PRO A 160 -2.86 9.96 12.50
N ALA A 161 -2.50 10.97 11.71
CA ALA A 161 -2.30 12.34 12.21
C ALA A 161 -3.55 13.25 12.24
N SER A 162 -4.74 12.72 11.93
CA SER A 162 -5.98 13.51 11.92
C SER A 162 -7.24 12.66 12.10
N ARG A 163 -8.35 13.31 12.49
CA ARG A 163 -9.71 12.75 12.57
C ARG A 163 -10.29 12.31 11.21
N LEU A 164 -9.68 12.70 10.08
CA LEU A 164 -10.09 12.17 8.76
C LEU A 164 -9.83 10.66 8.62
N ASN A 165 -9.05 10.04 9.52
CA ASN A 165 -8.93 8.58 9.55
C ASN A 165 -10.20 7.90 10.06
N ASP A 166 -11.08 8.61 10.77
CA ASP A 166 -12.40 8.09 11.18
C ASP A 166 -13.28 7.88 9.92
N VAL A 167 -13.14 8.74 8.91
CA VAL A 167 -13.77 8.57 7.58
C VAL A 167 -13.19 7.35 6.86
N ARG A 168 -11.89 7.07 7.02
CA ARG A 168 -11.28 5.85 6.48
C ARG A 168 -11.80 4.61 7.17
N ASP A 169 -12.05 4.64 8.47
CA ASP A 169 -12.59 3.49 9.20
C ASP A 169 -13.97 3.09 8.67
N ALA A 170 -14.85 4.07 8.42
CA ALA A 170 -16.14 3.83 7.79
C ALA A 170 -16.00 3.30 6.35
N ALA A 171 -15.09 3.86 5.56
CA ALA A 171 -14.83 3.41 4.19
C ALA A 171 -14.22 2.00 4.14
N TYR A 172 -13.33 1.65 5.06
CA TYR A 172 -12.76 0.31 5.17
C TYR A 172 -13.77 -0.69 5.71
N ALA A 173 -14.58 -0.32 6.72
CA ALA A 173 -15.68 -1.15 7.20
C ALA A 173 -16.69 -1.44 6.06
N ALA A 174 -17.05 -0.43 5.28
CA ALA A 174 -17.93 -0.59 4.12
C ALA A 174 -17.27 -1.44 3.01
N ALA A 175 -15.99 -1.23 2.72
CA ALA A 175 -15.24 -2.05 1.76
C ALA A 175 -15.14 -3.52 2.19
N GLN A 176 -15.07 -3.77 3.49
CA GLN A 176 -15.07 -5.10 4.08
C GLN A 176 -16.47 -5.74 4.11
N GLN A 177 -17.55 -4.97 3.95
CA GLN A 177 -18.91 -5.53 3.86
C GLN A 177 -19.29 -5.95 2.45
N VAL A 178 -18.52 -5.57 1.42
CA VAL A 178 -18.69 -6.08 0.06
C VAL A 178 -18.12 -7.50 0.02
N PRO A 179 -18.94 -8.54 -0.26
CA PRO A 179 -18.44 -9.90 -0.43
C PRO A 179 -17.41 -9.95 -1.56
N ASP A 180 -16.38 -10.78 -1.42
CA ASP A 180 -15.55 -11.14 -2.57
C ASP A 180 -16.49 -11.69 -3.64
N GLN A 181 -16.61 -10.98 -4.75
CA GLN A 181 -17.38 -11.47 -5.88
C GLN A 181 -16.54 -12.61 -6.46
N PRO A 182 -16.96 -13.88 -6.36
CA PRO A 182 -16.20 -14.97 -6.95
C PRO A 182 -16.03 -14.63 -8.43
N GLY A 183 -14.79 -14.74 -8.91
CA GLY A 183 -14.47 -14.61 -10.32
C GLY A 183 -15.42 -15.53 -11.10
N LYS A 184 -16.40 -14.94 -11.76
CA LYS A 184 -17.07 -15.61 -12.87
C LYS A 184 -16.09 -15.49 -14.02
N ASP A 185 -15.26 -16.52 -14.18
CA ASP A 185 -14.58 -16.77 -15.43
C ASP A 185 -15.64 -16.94 -16.53
N PRO A 186 -15.49 -16.29 -17.68
CA PRO A 186 -16.04 -16.80 -18.91
C PRO A 186 -14.86 -17.19 -19.81
N TRP A 187 -14.60 -18.51 -19.84
CA TRP A 187 -13.87 -19.27 -20.86
C TRP A 187 -12.49 -18.77 -21.30
#